data_AF-A0A1S3JS36-F1
#
_entry.id   AF-A0A1S3JS36-F1
#
_cell.length_a   1.000
_cell.length_b   1.000
_cell.length_c   1.000
_cell.angle_alpha   90.00
_cell.angle_beta   90.00
_cell.angle_gamma   90.00
#
_symmetry.space_group_name_H-M   'P 1'
#
loop_
_entity.id
_entity.type
_entity.pdbx_description
1 polymer ?
#
loop_
_entity_poly.entity_id
_entity_poly.type
_entity_poly.pdbx_seq_one_letter_code
_entity_poly.pdbx_strand_id
1 'polypeptide(L)'
;MDGMKGEAAHNIDISSSQAVHNKLKSITENLKNEEFRFSIEEENLRYVVSVIQNYGSWKWTNSWEEGTGESICLALDILTESFRALRNACAGCPRNQLFLDSSGAYVPARSVVSELQNLLQNEELVQKFDLKHRIVLGLRCATQFLGNLITGQHEIASHVYELMRDDFVYLFSIDDTQLLNYTSRVIHSCLKAKVPFDDRIVSCIESVLGHLYHYDLEWGMFFIGELLNSDSGFEEVFPKLSTKSQSSLLDICLAHLKDSQEDKPRVISMSNLGYMSSVFQTKAHMILGFHNQDGNVSLQPINLLCILDILCTALSFPQLYKELREDGDLVKCCVNLLHGAYMIGQQGDNAFSSVEKLGAAAHVDPEHPSYGLKRDLIRLIGNMCYGHKLNQDKVRELGGIQLILNHTNIDKRNPFMPQWAILAIKHLCENNRENQAIISGMKLEGVANQDTLLEELGVETEVRDGKVYVKQMKKL
;
A
#
# COMPACT_ATOMS: atom_id res chain seq x y z
N MET A 1 13.04 -48.17 -7.72
CA MET A 1 12.67 -48.63 -9.07
C MET A 1 13.14 -47.57 -10.05
N ASP A 2 13.72 -48.04 -11.14
CA ASP A 2 14.70 -47.35 -11.98
C ASP A 2 14.29 -45.95 -12.45
N GLY A 3 15.29 -45.06 -12.46
CA GLY A 3 15.14 -43.66 -12.85
C GLY A 3 14.79 -43.52 -14.32
N MET A 4 13.56 -43.10 -14.60
CA MET A 4 13.20 -42.52 -15.88
C MET A 4 13.87 -41.15 -16.00
N LYS A 5 15.01 -41.11 -16.69
CA LYS A 5 15.65 -39.87 -17.14
C LYS A 5 14.88 -39.34 -18.35
N GLY A 6 14.11 -38.26 -18.14
CA GLY A 6 13.64 -37.32 -19.14
C GLY A 6 13.24 -37.92 -20.49
N GLU A 7 12.12 -38.65 -20.52
CA GLU A 7 11.46 -38.99 -21.78
C GLU A 7 10.68 -37.78 -22.31
N ALA A 8 10.65 -37.63 -23.63
CA ALA A 8 9.84 -36.61 -24.28
C ALA A 8 8.35 -36.91 -24.10
N ALA A 9 7.52 -35.86 -24.00
CA ALA A 9 6.09 -35.94 -23.65
C ALA A 9 5.19 -36.77 -24.61
N HIS A 10 5.74 -37.42 -25.63
CA HIS A 10 4.99 -38.27 -26.58
C HIS A 10 4.94 -39.77 -26.20
N ASN A 11 5.68 -40.24 -25.18
CA ASN A 11 5.79 -41.68 -24.86
C ASN A 11 4.87 -42.21 -23.75
N ILE A 12 3.81 -41.48 -23.39
CA ILE A 12 2.99 -41.84 -22.24
C ILE A 12 1.95 -42.88 -22.63
N ASP A 13 1.94 -44.00 -21.91
CA ASP A 13 0.84 -44.94 -21.99
C ASP A 13 -0.42 -44.33 -21.36
N ILE A 14 -1.34 -43.90 -22.21
CA ILE A 14 -2.61 -43.25 -21.85
C ILE A 14 -3.40 -44.10 -20.85
N SER A 15 -3.38 -45.43 -20.99
CA SER A 15 -4.15 -46.34 -20.13
C SER A 15 -3.65 -46.31 -18.68
N SER A 16 -2.34 -46.49 -18.47
CA SER A 16 -1.74 -46.42 -17.13
C SER A 16 -1.81 -45.02 -16.53
N SER A 17 -1.64 -43.96 -17.31
CA SER A 17 -1.81 -42.58 -16.84
C SER A 17 -3.25 -42.26 -16.43
N GLN A 18 -4.24 -42.81 -17.13
CA GLN A 18 -5.64 -42.63 -16.74
C GLN A 18 -5.94 -43.32 -15.40
N ALA A 19 -5.33 -44.48 -15.12
CA ALA A 19 -5.44 -45.14 -13.81
C ALA A 19 -4.81 -44.31 -12.69
N VAL A 20 -3.63 -43.71 -12.94
CA VAL A 20 -2.99 -42.76 -12.00
C VAL A 20 -3.90 -41.57 -11.72
N HIS A 21 -4.46 -40.97 -12.75
CA HIS A 21 -5.38 -39.82 -12.62
C HIS A 21 -6.62 -40.18 -11.79
N ASN A 22 -7.23 -41.34 -12.03
CA ASN A 22 -8.40 -41.79 -11.28
C ASN A 22 -8.07 -42.04 -9.80
N LYS A 23 -6.90 -42.63 -9.51
CA LYS A 23 -6.43 -42.82 -8.13
C LYS A 23 -6.21 -41.47 -7.43
N LEU A 24 -5.58 -40.50 -8.10
CA LEU A 24 -5.40 -39.15 -7.56
C LEU A 24 -6.73 -38.47 -7.23
N LYS A 25 -7.72 -38.52 -8.12
CA LYS A 25 -9.06 -37.97 -7.85
C LYS A 25 -9.69 -38.56 -6.59
N SER A 26 -9.56 -39.87 -6.39
CA SER A 26 -10.06 -40.52 -5.17
C SER A 26 -9.34 -40.02 -3.92
N ILE A 27 -8.02 -39.83 -3.97
CA ILE A 27 -7.24 -39.29 -2.85
C ILE A 27 -7.65 -37.85 -2.56
N THR A 28 -7.73 -36.99 -3.59
CA THR A 28 -8.13 -35.59 -3.45
C THR A 28 -9.51 -35.44 -2.84
N GLU A 29 -10.48 -36.25 -3.27
CA GLU A 29 -11.85 -36.21 -2.76
C GLU A 29 -11.89 -36.56 -1.28
N ASN A 30 -11.19 -37.63 -0.87
CA ASN A 30 -11.11 -38.03 0.53
C ASN A 30 -10.44 -36.94 1.39
N LEU A 31 -9.41 -36.27 0.89
CA LEU A 31 -8.71 -35.18 1.59
C LEU A 31 -9.55 -33.92 1.80
N LYS A 32 -10.75 -33.80 1.20
CA LYS A 32 -11.70 -32.74 1.57
C LYS A 32 -12.24 -32.93 2.98
N ASN A 33 -12.35 -34.18 3.45
CA ASN A 33 -12.76 -34.50 4.82
C ASN A 33 -11.59 -34.25 5.79
N GLU A 34 -11.86 -33.51 6.86
CA GLU A 34 -10.85 -33.14 7.85
C GLU A 34 -10.25 -34.34 8.60
N GLU A 35 -11.09 -35.25 9.10
CA GLU A 35 -10.64 -36.45 9.82
C GLU A 35 -9.71 -37.29 8.94
N PHE A 36 -10.05 -37.45 7.66
CA PHE A 36 -9.20 -38.17 6.71
C PHE A 36 -7.84 -37.48 6.50
N ARG A 37 -7.78 -36.13 6.48
CA ARG A 37 -6.49 -35.41 6.39
C ARG A 37 -5.59 -35.74 7.57
N PHE A 38 -6.12 -35.86 8.77
CA PHE A 38 -5.35 -36.19 9.96
C PHE A 38 -4.96 -37.66 10.05
N SER A 39 -5.73 -38.57 9.42
CA SER A 39 -5.49 -40.01 9.47
C SER A 39 -4.77 -40.58 8.24
N ILE A 40 -4.61 -39.81 7.15
CA ILE A 40 -3.99 -40.32 5.91
C ILE A 40 -2.59 -40.88 6.18
N GLU A 41 -2.29 -42.04 5.59
CA GLU A 41 -0.97 -42.65 5.67
C GLU A 41 0.05 -41.86 4.85
N GLU A 42 1.26 -41.69 5.39
CA GLU A 42 2.35 -40.98 4.72
C GLU A 42 2.70 -41.58 3.35
N GLU A 43 2.50 -42.88 3.15
CA GLU A 43 2.73 -43.54 1.85
C GLU A 43 1.85 -42.96 0.74
N ASN A 44 0.61 -42.58 1.05
CA ASN A 44 -0.26 -41.93 0.06
C ASN A 44 0.27 -40.53 -0.29
N LEU A 45 0.81 -39.78 0.66
CA LEU A 45 1.44 -38.48 0.41
C LEU A 45 2.74 -38.65 -0.41
N ARG A 46 3.59 -39.63 -0.07
CA ARG A 46 4.77 -39.99 -0.87
C ARG A 46 4.40 -40.38 -2.30
N TYR A 47 3.30 -41.12 -2.47
CA TYR A 47 2.78 -41.48 -3.79
C TYR A 47 2.40 -40.23 -4.59
N VAL A 48 1.71 -39.26 -4.01
CA VAL A 48 1.37 -38.02 -4.74
C VAL A 48 2.65 -37.24 -5.11
N VAL A 49 3.62 -37.13 -4.20
CA VAL A 49 4.91 -36.45 -4.48
C VAL A 49 5.69 -37.17 -5.59
N SER A 50 5.71 -38.50 -5.60
CA SER A 50 6.38 -39.26 -6.66
C SER A 50 5.68 -39.12 -8.01
N VAL A 51 4.36 -38.98 -8.04
CA VAL A 51 3.63 -38.65 -9.27
C VAL A 51 4.03 -37.27 -9.79
N ILE A 52 4.14 -36.26 -8.92
CA ILE A 52 4.63 -34.91 -9.32
C ILE A 52 6.05 -35.00 -9.88
N GLN A 53 6.94 -35.76 -9.24
CA GLN A 53 8.32 -35.95 -9.71
C GLN A 53 8.35 -36.61 -11.11
N ASN A 54 7.56 -37.66 -11.31
CA ASN A 54 7.56 -38.42 -12.55
C ASN A 54 7.00 -37.59 -13.72
N TYR A 55 5.82 -37.00 -13.55
CA TYR A 55 5.15 -36.22 -14.61
C TYR A 55 5.74 -34.81 -14.76
N GLY A 56 6.42 -34.29 -13.73
CA GLY A 56 7.09 -33.00 -13.75
C GLY A 56 8.49 -33.01 -14.36
N SER A 57 9.05 -34.18 -14.62
CA SER A 57 10.39 -34.33 -15.22
C SER A 57 10.40 -34.17 -16.76
N TRP A 58 9.24 -33.99 -17.36
CA TRP A 58 9.08 -34.00 -18.81
C TRP A 58 9.46 -32.67 -19.43
N LYS A 59 10.16 -32.76 -20.55
CA LYS A 59 10.51 -31.60 -21.37
C LYS A 59 9.61 -31.53 -22.59
N TRP A 60 9.05 -30.35 -22.82
CA TRP A 60 8.15 -30.07 -23.93
C TRP A 60 8.97 -29.76 -25.19
N THR A 61 9.02 -30.69 -26.16
CA THR A 61 9.82 -30.58 -27.39
C THR A 61 8.94 -30.40 -28.61
N ASN A 62 9.37 -29.62 -29.61
CA ASN A 62 8.60 -29.35 -30.84
C ASN A 62 8.42 -30.54 -31.83
N SER A 63 8.75 -31.77 -31.43
CA SER A 63 8.56 -32.97 -32.25
C SER A 63 7.23 -33.65 -31.91
N TRP A 64 6.37 -33.84 -32.90
CA TRP A 64 4.98 -34.28 -32.69
C TRP A 64 4.60 -35.52 -33.50
N GLU A 65 3.90 -36.45 -32.86
CA GLU A 65 3.18 -37.58 -33.47
C GLU A 65 1.67 -37.50 -33.15
N GLU A 66 0.85 -38.32 -33.82
CA GLU A 66 -0.59 -38.42 -33.54
C GLU A 66 -0.81 -38.83 -32.07
N GLY A 67 -1.73 -38.17 -31.36
CA GLY A 67 -1.98 -38.41 -29.92
C GLY A 67 -1.14 -37.57 -28.95
N THR A 68 -0.13 -36.82 -29.41
CA THR A 68 0.73 -36.01 -28.51
C THR A 68 -0.08 -34.99 -27.68
N GLY A 69 -1.11 -34.38 -28.26
CA GLY A 69 -1.96 -33.41 -27.54
C GLY A 69 -2.75 -34.01 -26.37
N GLU A 70 -3.29 -35.23 -26.54
CA GLU A 70 -4.03 -35.94 -25.49
C GLU A 70 -3.12 -36.30 -24.33
N SER A 71 -1.92 -36.80 -24.62
CA SER A 71 -0.91 -37.13 -23.61
C SER A 71 -0.48 -35.92 -22.78
N ILE A 72 -0.25 -34.77 -23.44
CA ILE A 72 0.06 -33.50 -22.76
C ILE A 72 -1.10 -33.09 -21.83
N CYS A 73 -2.34 -33.11 -22.35
CA CYS A 73 -3.52 -32.72 -21.57
C CYS A 73 -3.72 -33.62 -20.34
N LEU A 74 -3.61 -34.94 -20.50
CA LEU A 74 -3.75 -35.89 -19.40
C LEU A 74 -2.68 -35.69 -18.33
N ALA A 75 -1.45 -35.38 -18.72
CA ALA A 75 -0.38 -35.11 -17.78
C ALA A 75 -0.56 -33.81 -17.00
N LEU A 76 -1.01 -32.74 -17.68
CA LEU A 76 -1.39 -31.50 -17.00
C LEU A 76 -2.53 -31.73 -16.00
N ASP A 77 -3.49 -32.59 -16.34
CA ASP A 77 -4.57 -32.96 -15.42
C ASP A 77 -4.07 -33.76 -14.21
N ILE A 78 -3.15 -34.71 -14.42
CA ILE A 78 -2.50 -35.48 -13.35
C ILE A 78 -1.70 -34.56 -12.41
N LEU A 79 -0.90 -33.64 -12.95
CA LEU A 79 -0.14 -32.67 -12.16
C LEU A 79 -1.08 -31.75 -11.37
N THR A 80 -2.11 -31.23 -12.03
CA THR A 80 -3.13 -30.38 -11.40
C THR A 80 -3.81 -31.11 -10.24
N GLU A 81 -4.22 -32.36 -10.46
CA GLU A 81 -4.91 -33.15 -9.44
C GLU A 81 -3.97 -33.55 -8.29
N SER A 82 -2.69 -33.78 -8.58
CA SER A 82 -1.66 -34.02 -7.57
C SER A 82 -1.48 -32.81 -6.65
N PHE A 83 -1.40 -31.61 -7.21
CA PHE A 83 -1.32 -30.39 -6.39
C PHE A 83 -2.59 -30.12 -5.59
N ARG A 84 -3.78 -30.45 -6.12
CA ARG A 84 -5.03 -30.37 -5.35
C ARG A 84 -5.02 -31.32 -4.16
N ALA A 85 -4.55 -32.56 -4.35
CA ALA A 85 -4.38 -33.51 -3.27
C ALA A 85 -3.45 -32.94 -2.19
N LEU A 86 -2.23 -32.50 -2.55
CA LEU A 86 -1.28 -31.95 -1.56
C LEU A 86 -1.79 -30.67 -0.89
N ARG A 87 -2.42 -29.75 -1.65
CA ARG A 87 -3.08 -28.56 -1.10
C ARG A 87 -4.11 -28.94 -0.05
N ASN A 88 -4.98 -29.91 -0.34
CA ASN A 88 -5.98 -30.38 0.60
C ASN A 88 -5.28 -31.02 1.81
N ALA A 89 -4.28 -31.88 1.62
CA ALA A 89 -3.54 -32.52 2.71
C ALA A 89 -2.92 -31.55 3.72
N CYS A 90 -2.41 -30.40 3.26
CA CYS A 90 -1.84 -29.38 4.13
C CYS A 90 -2.89 -28.53 4.87
N ALA A 91 -4.14 -28.49 4.41
CA ALA A 91 -5.15 -27.56 4.93
C ALA A 91 -5.46 -27.82 6.41
N GLY A 92 -5.00 -26.92 7.28
CA GLY A 92 -5.18 -27.01 8.73
C GLY A 92 -4.46 -28.20 9.39
N CYS A 93 -3.51 -28.84 8.71
CA CYS A 93 -2.88 -30.07 9.19
C CYS A 93 -1.34 -29.95 9.31
N PRO A 94 -0.82 -29.48 10.46
CA PRO A 94 0.62 -29.34 10.69
C PRO A 94 1.43 -30.62 10.51
N ARG A 95 0.85 -31.78 10.88
CA ARG A 95 1.50 -33.09 10.67
C ARG A 95 1.85 -33.31 9.20
N ASN A 96 0.90 -33.05 8.30
CA ASN A 96 1.11 -33.25 6.87
C ASN A 96 2.04 -32.17 6.28
N GLN A 97 1.96 -30.93 6.76
CA GLN A 97 2.89 -29.87 6.36
C GLN A 97 4.35 -30.24 6.67
N LEU A 98 4.63 -30.67 7.91
CA LEU A 98 5.97 -31.07 8.35
C LEU A 98 6.48 -32.32 7.63
N PHE A 99 5.58 -33.29 7.37
CA PHE A 99 5.92 -34.46 6.58
C PHE A 99 6.35 -34.08 5.15
N LEU A 100 5.58 -33.21 4.49
CA LEU A 100 5.84 -32.79 3.12
C LEU A 100 7.11 -31.93 3.02
N ASP A 101 7.39 -31.10 4.03
CA ASP A 101 8.66 -30.39 4.19
C ASP A 101 9.84 -31.36 4.33
N SER A 102 9.75 -32.32 5.24
CA SER A 102 10.79 -33.35 5.44
C SER A 102 11.05 -34.19 4.18
N SER A 103 10.02 -34.38 3.34
CA SER A 103 10.14 -35.07 2.05
C SER A 103 10.69 -34.19 0.92
N GLY A 104 10.85 -32.89 1.14
CA GLY A 104 11.28 -31.92 0.13
C GLY A 104 10.26 -31.68 -0.97
N ALA A 105 8.95 -31.82 -0.69
CA ALA A 105 7.89 -31.80 -1.71
C ALA A 105 7.80 -30.49 -2.51
N TYR A 106 8.31 -29.38 -1.98
CA TYR A 106 8.38 -28.10 -2.67
C TYR A 106 9.44 -28.06 -3.79
N VAL A 107 10.44 -28.97 -3.77
CA VAL A 107 11.45 -29.08 -4.84
C VAL A 107 10.85 -29.56 -6.16
N PRO A 108 10.15 -30.73 -6.23
CA PRO A 108 9.49 -31.13 -7.46
C PRO A 108 8.33 -30.20 -7.82
N ALA A 109 7.66 -29.57 -6.85
CA ALA A 109 6.66 -28.54 -7.13
C ALA A 109 7.26 -27.36 -7.90
N ARG A 110 8.44 -26.86 -7.48
CA ARG A 110 9.17 -25.83 -8.23
C ARG A 110 9.54 -26.29 -9.63
N SER A 111 10.08 -27.49 -9.79
CA SER A 111 10.42 -28.02 -11.12
C SER A 111 9.22 -28.00 -12.07
N VAL A 112 8.05 -28.43 -11.57
CA VAL A 112 6.81 -28.36 -12.36
C VAL A 112 6.41 -26.91 -12.65
N VAL A 113 6.49 -26.00 -11.68
CA VAL A 113 6.22 -24.58 -11.92
C VAL A 113 7.09 -24.07 -13.06
N SER A 114 8.42 -24.24 -13.00
CA SER A 114 9.33 -23.78 -14.04
C SER A 114 9.04 -24.42 -15.42
N GLU A 115 8.71 -25.72 -15.48
CA GLU A 115 8.33 -26.37 -16.74
C GLU A 115 6.98 -25.88 -17.30
N LEU A 116 6.00 -25.59 -16.44
CA LEU A 116 4.74 -24.99 -16.86
C LEU A 116 4.92 -23.55 -17.36
N GLN A 117 5.84 -22.78 -16.78
CA GLN A 117 6.22 -21.45 -17.28
C GLN A 117 6.86 -21.56 -18.67
N ASN A 118 7.79 -22.49 -18.87
CA ASN A 118 8.41 -22.75 -20.17
C ASN A 118 7.36 -23.17 -21.23
N LEU A 119 6.43 -24.05 -20.86
CA LEU A 119 5.36 -24.49 -21.76
C LEU A 119 4.43 -23.33 -22.13
N LEU A 120 4.12 -22.44 -21.19
CA LEU A 120 3.28 -21.27 -21.44
C LEU A 120 3.90 -20.29 -22.44
N GLN A 121 5.24 -20.20 -22.49
CA GLN A 121 5.98 -19.38 -23.46
C GLN A 121 6.03 -19.99 -24.86
N ASN A 122 5.74 -21.29 -25.01
CA ASN A 122 5.68 -21.94 -26.32
C ASN A 122 4.32 -21.68 -26.97
N GLU A 123 4.17 -20.51 -27.59
CA GLU A 123 2.90 -20.07 -28.20
C GLU A 123 2.36 -21.06 -29.24
N GLU A 124 3.25 -21.69 -30.03
CA GLU A 124 2.86 -22.69 -31.04
C GLU A 124 2.14 -23.86 -30.38
N LEU A 125 2.72 -24.41 -29.32
CA LEU A 125 2.14 -25.51 -28.55
C LEU A 125 0.84 -25.14 -27.86
N VAL A 126 0.86 -24.00 -27.19
CA VAL A 126 -0.26 -23.51 -26.39
C VAL A 126 -1.47 -23.28 -27.28
N GLN A 127 -1.28 -22.70 -28.48
CA GLN A 127 -2.35 -22.46 -29.44
C GLN A 127 -2.80 -23.76 -30.12
N LYS A 128 -1.86 -24.62 -30.55
CA LYS A 128 -2.16 -25.85 -31.28
C LYS A 128 -3.03 -26.83 -30.49
N PHE A 129 -2.82 -26.93 -29.18
CA PHE A 129 -3.53 -27.88 -28.32
C PHE A 129 -4.43 -27.20 -27.25
N ASP A 130 -4.66 -25.88 -27.36
CA ASP A 130 -5.49 -25.10 -26.42
C ASP A 130 -5.11 -25.32 -24.94
N LEU A 131 -3.81 -25.20 -24.63
CA LEU A 131 -3.27 -25.59 -23.33
C LEU A 131 -3.32 -24.48 -22.28
N LYS A 132 -3.54 -23.23 -22.69
CA LYS A 132 -3.38 -22.03 -21.82
C LYS A 132 -4.14 -22.18 -20.51
N HIS A 133 -5.43 -22.53 -20.59
CA HIS A 133 -6.27 -22.69 -19.41
C HIS A 133 -5.77 -23.81 -18.48
N ARG A 134 -5.33 -24.96 -19.03
CA ARG A 134 -4.82 -26.10 -18.24
C ARG A 134 -3.51 -25.76 -17.55
N ILE A 135 -2.60 -25.09 -18.24
CA ILE A 135 -1.31 -24.67 -17.68
C ILE A 135 -1.52 -23.71 -16.52
N VAL A 136 -2.33 -22.66 -16.72
CA VAL A 136 -2.65 -21.67 -15.68
C VAL A 136 -3.37 -22.33 -14.50
N LEU A 137 -4.28 -23.29 -14.74
CA LEU A 137 -4.93 -24.05 -13.67
C LEU A 137 -3.92 -24.89 -12.86
N GLY A 138 -2.94 -25.51 -13.53
CA GLY A 138 -1.85 -26.24 -12.88
C GLY A 138 -1.01 -25.32 -11.99
N LEU A 139 -0.61 -24.15 -12.50
CA LEU A 139 0.11 -23.12 -11.75
C LEU A 139 -0.69 -22.65 -10.53
N ARG A 140 -1.99 -22.36 -10.69
CA ARG A 140 -2.88 -22.00 -9.57
C ARG A 140 -2.87 -23.07 -8.47
N CYS A 141 -3.01 -24.34 -8.84
CA CYS A 141 -3.05 -25.43 -7.87
C CYS A 141 -1.70 -25.63 -7.17
N ALA A 142 -0.58 -25.51 -7.90
CA ALA A 142 0.76 -25.56 -7.33
C ALA A 142 0.99 -24.43 -6.31
N THR A 143 0.65 -23.19 -6.66
CA THR A 143 0.77 -22.03 -5.76
C THR A 143 -0.13 -22.16 -4.54
N GLN A 144 -1.35 -22.67 -4.69
CA GLN A 144 -2.23 -22.94 -3.55
C GLN A 144 -1.67 -24.02 -2.62
N PHE A 145 -1.04 -25.07 -3.18
CA PHE A 145 -0.35 -26.08 -2.40
C PHE A 145 0.76 -25.43 -1.56
N LEU A 146 1.63 -24.62 -2.18
CA LEU A 146 2.68 -23.89 -1.46
C LEU A 146 2.10 -23.00 -0.36
N GLY A 147 1.04 -22.24 -0.67
CA GLY A 147 0.35 -21.39 0.30
C GLY A 147 -0.16 -22.18 1.52
N ASN A 148 -0.79 -23.34 1.29
CA ASN A 148 -1.24 -24.19 2.39
C ASN A 148 -0.07 -24.88 3.13
N LEU A 149 1.01 -25.24 2.43
CA LEU A 149 2.19 -25.86 3.03
C LEU A 149 2.84 -24.93 4.05
N ILE A 150 3.00 -23.66 3.71
CA ILE A 150 3.73 -22.67 4.53
C ILE A 150 2.86 -21.92 5.55
N THR A 151 1.53 -22.07 5.48
CA THR A 151 0.62 -21.35 6.39
C THR A 151 0.90 -21.75 7.83
N GLY A 152 1.36 -20.77 8.64
CA GLY A 152 1.73 -20.97 10.04
C GLY A 152 3.11 -21.61 10.26
N GLN A 153 3.87 -21.88 9.20
CA GLN A 153 5.16 -22.58 9.24
C GLN A 153 6.28 -21.66 8.75
N HIS A 154 6.80 -20.81 9.64
CA HIS A 154 7.73 -19.74 9.27
C HIS A 154 9.05 -20.25 8.66
N GLU A 155 9.64 -21.32 9.21
CA GLU A 155 10.89 -21.88 8.67
C GLU A 155 10.69 -22.41 7.25
N ILE A 156 9.59 -23.14 7.00
CA ILE A 156 9.22 -23.65 5.67
C ILE A 156 8.99 -22.48 4.71
N ALA A 157 8.30 -21.42 5.16
CA ALA A 157 8.04 -20.23 4.34
C ALA A 157 9.33 -19.55 3.87
N SER A 158 10.33 -19.42 4.75
CA SER A 158 11.64 -18.86 4.41
C SER A 158 12.39 -19.74 3.41
N HIS A 159 12.41 -21.06 3.60
CA HIS A 159 13.03 -21.99 2.65
C HIS A 159 12.36 -21.98 1.27
N VAL A 160 11.03 -21.96 1.24
CA VAL A 160 10.26 -21.87 -0.01
C VAL A 160 10.54 -20.55 -0.72
N TYR A 161 10.63 -19.43 0.01
CA TYR A 161 11.00 -18.15 -0.57
C TYR A 161 12.39 -18.17 -1.21
N GLU A 162 13.42 -18.60 -0.48
CA GLU A 162 14.78 -18.67 -1.01
C GLU A 162 14.88 -19.57 -2.25
N LEU A 163 14.10 -20.65 -2.29
CA LEU A 163 14.09 -21.54 -3.43
C LEU A 163 13.35 -20.95 -4.64
N MET A 164 12.23 -20.23 -4.44
CA MET A 164 11.26 -19.89 -5.50
C MET A 164 11.09 -18.39 -5.76
N ARG A 165 11.92 -17.51 -5.19
CA ARG A 165 11.79 -16.05 -5.34
C ARG A 165 11.67 -15.56 -6.78
N ASP A 166 12.44 -16.14 -7.71
CA ASP A 166 12.39 -15.77 -9.13
C ASP A 166 11.13 -16.32 -9.81
N ASP A 167 10.70 -17.52 -9.42
CA ASP A 167 9.46 -18.12 -9.91
C ASP A 167 8.24 -17.26 -9.51
N PHE A 168 8.23 -16.69 -8.30
CA PHE A 168 7.15 -15.81 -7.86
C PHE A 168 7.03 -14.54 -8.70
N VAL A 169 8.14 -13.89 -9.04
CA VAL A 169 8.13 -12.71 -9.93
C VAL A 169 7.48 -13.06 -11.27
N TYR A 170 7.81 -14.22 -11.83
CA TYR A 170 7.17 -14.69 -13.06
C TYR A 170 5.66 -14.95 -12.85
N LEU A 171 5.26 -15.60 -11.76
CA LEU A 171 3.83 -15.85 -11.48
C LEU A 171 3.03 -14.53 -11.37
N PHE A 172 3.62 -13.47 -10.83
CA PHE A 172 3.03 -12.12 -10.78
C PHE A 172 2.92 -11.43 -12.15
N SER A 173 3.63 -11.93 -13.18
CA SER A 173 3.59 -11.38 -14.54
C SER A 173 2.48 -12.00 -15.41
N ILE A 174 1.88 -13.11 -14.96
CA ILE A 174 0.79 -13.77 -15.66
C ILE A 174 -0.50 -13.02 -15.33
N ASP A 175 -1.19 -12.52 -16.36
CA ASP A 175 -2.50 -11.86 -16.25
C ASP A 175 -3.61 -12.87 -15.89
N ASP A 176 -3.62 -13.26 -14.61
CA ASP A 176 -4.58 -14.19 -14.04
C ASP A 176 -4.89 -13.82 -12.58
N THR A 177 -6.07 -13.25 -12.34
CA THR A 177 -6.45 -12.70 -11.03
C THR A 177 -6.39 -13.73 -9.90
N GLN A 178 -6.75 -14.99 -10.14
CA GLN A 178 -6.72 -16.01 -9.10
C GLN A 178 -5.28 -16.42 -8.76
N LEU A 179 -4.44 -16.63 -9.78
CA LEU A 179 -3.04 -16.94 -9.58
C LEU A 179 -2.33 -15.80 -8.85
N LEU A 180 -2.62 -14.56 -9.22
CA LEU A 180 -2.13 -13.36 -8.55
C LEU A 180 -2.49 -13.39 -7.06
N ASN A 181 -3.77 -13.63 -6.74
CA ASN A 181 -4.25 -13.70 -5.36
C ASN A 181 -3.59 -14.85 -4.56
N TYR A 182 -3.42 -16.03 -5.16
CA TYR A 182 -2.73 -17.15 -4.51
C TYR A 182 -1.24 -16.88 -4.31
N THR A 183 -0.58 -16.20 -5.26
CA THR A 183 0.83 -15.84 -5.13
C THR A 183 1.02 -14.77 -4.07
N SER A 184 0.12 -13.78 -3.98
CA SER A 184 0.09 -12.80 -2.88
C SER A 184 -0.06 -13.47 -1.52
N ARG A 185 -0.89 -14.51 -1.40
CA ARG A 185 -1.01 -15.29 -0.16
C ARG A 185 0.31 -15.94 0.25
N VAL A 186 1.03 -16.52 -0.70
CA VAL A 186 2.34 -17.15 -0.45
C VAL A 186 3.33 -16.10 0.05
N ILE A 187 3.47 -14.98 -0.67
CA ILE A 187 4.40 -13.91 -0.30
C ILE A 187 4.04 -13.28 1.06
N HIS A 188 2.76 -13.05 1.34
CA HIS A 188 2.32 -12.59 2.66
C HIS A 188 2.78 -13.55 3.78
N SER A 189 2.68 -14.87 3.59
CA SER A 189 3.20 -15.85 4.56
C SER A 189 4.72 -15.82 4.68
N CYS A 190 5.45 -15.60 3.58
CA CYS A 190 6.91 -15.41 3.61
C CYS A 190 7.30 -14.13 4.37
N LEU A 191 6.59 -13.01 4.17
CA LEU A 191 6.84 -11.77 4.92
C LEU A 191 6.59 -11.93 6.42
N LYS A 192 5.55 -12.69 6.81
CA LYS A 192 5.35 -13.08 8.21
C LYS A 192 6.49 -13.90 8.78
N ALA A 193 7.23 -14.62 7.93
CA ALA A 193 8.46 -15.31 8.29
C ALA A 193 9.72 -14.43 8.23
N LYS A 194 9.54 -13.11 8.04
CA LYS A 194 10.59 -12.08 8.01
C LYS A 194 11.63 -12.27 6.91
N VAL A 195 11.20 -12.74 5.73
CA VAL A 195 12.05 -12.66 4.53
C VAL A 195 12.33 -11.21 4.16
N PRO A 196 13.51 -10.88 3.60
CA PRO A 196 13.90 -9.49 3.31
C PRO A 196 13.10 -8.88 2.16
N PHE A 197 12.97 -7.54 2.15
CA PHE A 197 12.41 -6.77 1.04
C PHE A 197 13.43 -6.59 -0.10
N ASP A 198 13.85 -7.71 -0.70
CA ASP A 198 14.73 -7.70 -1.86
C ASP A 198 14.02 -7.17 -3.13
N ASP A 199 14.76 -7.03 -4.22
CA ASP A 199 14.21 -6.48 -5.47
C ASP A 199 13.13 -7.38 -6.11
N ARG A 200 13.06 -8.68 -5.77
CA ARG A 200 11.98 -9.57 -6.22
C ARG A 200 10.69 -9.24 -5.49
N ILE A 201 10.72 -9.07 -4.16
CA ILE A 201 9.55 -8.61 -3.39
C ILE A 201 9.07 -7.26 -3.91
N VAL A 202 9.98 -6.31 -4.16
CA VAL A 202 9.63 -5.00 -4.73
C VAL A 202 8.91 -5.15 -6.07
N SER A 203 9.40 -6.02 -6.95
CA SER A 203 8.73 -6.30 -8.23
C SER A 203 7.34 -6.93 -8.05
N CYS A 204 7.17 -7.81 -7.06
CA CYS A 204 5.86 -8.38 -6.72
C CYS A 204 4.90 -7.30 -6.20
N ILE A 205 5.37 -6.38 -5.35
CA ILE A 205 4.59 -5.25 -4.84
C ILE A 205 4.18 -4.32 -5.99
N GLU A 206 5.10 -3.98 -6.89
CA GLU A 206 4.82 -3.17 -8.08
C GLU A 206 3.71 -3.81 -8.94
N SER A 207 3.77 -5.15 -9.12
CA SER A 207 2.71 -5.88 -9.82
C SER A 207 1.36 -5.81 -9.09
N VAL A 208 1.32 -6.08 -7.78
CA VAL A 208 0.07 -6.00 -6.99
C VAL A 208 -0.55 -4.61 -7.07
N LEU A 209 0.24 -3.55 -6.86
CA LEU A 209 -0.23 -2.16 -6.93
C LEU A 209 -0.77 -1.82 -8.33
N GLY A 210 -0.14 -2.31 -9.39
CA GLY A 210 -0.63 -2.13 -10.77
C GLY A 210 -1.98 -2.80 -11.02
N HIS A 211 -2.25 -3.94 -10.38
CA HIS A 211 -3.48 -4.73 -10.57
C HIS A 211 -4.63 -4.32 -9.65
N LEU A 212 -4.37 -3.73 -8.49
CA LEU A 212 -5.40 -3.28 -7.54
C LEU A 212 -6.35 -2.21 -8.12
N TYR A 213 -5.94 -1.53 -9.20
CA TYR A 213 -6.80 -0.61 -9.95
C TYR A 213 -7.94 -1.29 -10.73
N HIS A 214 -7.75 -2.56 -11.08
CA HIS A 214 -8.62 -3.29 -12.00
C HIS A 214 -9.31 -4.48 -11.34
N TYR A 215 -8.72 -5.01 -10.27
CA TYR A 215 -9.14 -6.26 -9.66
C TYR A 215 -9.25 -6.14 -8.14
N ASP A 216 -10.26 -6.81 -7.59
CA ASP A 216 -10.37 -7.02 -6.14
C ASP A 216 -9.43 -8.15 -5.71
N LEU A 217 -8.30 -7.78 -5.10
CA LEU A 217 -7.24 -8.71 -4.67
C LEU A 217 -7.16 -8.73 -3.15
N GLU A 218 -8.02 -9.54 -2.51
CA GLU A 218 -8.05 -9.70 -1.05
C GLU A 218 -6.66 -10.02 -0.47
N TRP A 219 -5.96 -11.04 -1.00
CA TRP A 219 -4.62 -11.38 -0.53
C TRP A 219 -3.55 -10.38 -1.01
N GLY A 220 -3.82 -9.65 -2.09
CA GLY A 220 -3.01 -8.49 -2.47
C GLY A 220 -3.03 -7.43 -1.38
N MET A 221 -4.21 -7.10 -0.85
CA MET A 221 -4.36 -6.16 0.27
C MET A 221 -3.74 -6.68 1.57
N PHE A 222 -3.85 -7.99 1.87
CA PHE A 222 -3.15 -8.56 3.03
C PHE A 222 -1.62 -8.50 2.88
N PHE A 223 -1.09 -8.74 1.68
CA PHE A 223 0.33 -8.58 1.39
C PHE A 223 0.77 -7.13 1.62
N ILE A 224 0.09 -6.13 1.04
CA ILE A 224 0.41 -4.72 1.29
C ILE A 224 0.26 -4.37 2.78
N GLY A 225 -0.76 -4.91 3.47
CA GLY A 225 -0.92 -4.72 4.91
C GLY A 225 0.26 -5.25 5.73
N GLU A 226 0.85 -6.38 5.36
CA GLU A 226 2.04 -6.92 6.02
C GLU A 226 3.27 -6.00 5.84
N LEU A 227 3.44 -5.40 4.66
CA LEU A 227 4.45 -4.37 4.39
C LEU A 227 4.29 -3.14 5.31
N LEU A 228 3.06 -2.70 5.55
CA LEU A 228 2.79 -1.54 6.40
C LEU A 228 3.03 -1.83 7.89
N ASN A 229 2.81 -3.08 8.30
CA ASN A 229 3.04 -3.54 9.67
C ASN A 229 4.49 -3.91 9.95
N SER A 230 5.28 -4.26 8.94
CA SER A 230 6.67 -4.63 9.14
C SER A 230 7.52 -3.43 9.56
N ASP A 231 8.56 -3.71 10.32
CA ASP A 231 9.62 -2.72 10.56
C ASP A 231 10.35 -2.45 9.24
N SER A 232 10.64 -1.17 8.95
CA SER A 232 11.38 -0.69 7.76
C SER A 232 10.85 -1.08 6.37
N GLY A 233 9.75 -1.82 6.25
CA GLY A 233 9.28 -2.31 4.96
C GLY A 233 8.98 -1.19 3.97
N PHE A 234 8.34 -0.12 4.42
CA PHE A 234 8.06 1.03 3.58
C PHE A 234 9.35 1.75 3.16
N GLU A 235 10.33 1.89 4.06
CA GLU A 235 11.63 2.49 3.78
C GLU A 235 12.41 1.71 2.71
N GLU A 236 12.39 0.38 2.78
CA GLU A 236 13.11 -0.50 1.84
C GLU A 236 12.45 -0.55 0.46
N VAL A 237 11.12 -0.47 0.40
CA VAL A 237 10.34 -0.66 -0.83
C VAL A 237 10.04 0.67 -1.53
N PHE A 238 9.53 1.67 -0.82
CA PHE A 238 8.96 2.88 -1.41
C PHE A 238 9.90 3.61 -2.39
N PRO A 239 11.21 3.78 -2.12
CA PRO A 239 12.13 4.45 -3.05
C PRO A 239 12.34 3.73 -4.37
N LYS A 240 12.11 2.42 -4.41
CA LYS A 240 12.37 1.55 -5.55
C LYS A 240 11.15 1.41 -6.48
N LEU A 241 9.96 1.78 -6.01
CA LEU A 241 8.72 1.74 -6.78
C LEU A 241 8.67 2.81 -7.87
N SER A 242 7.88 2.57 -8.92
CA SER A 242 7.57 3.63 -9.88
C SER A 242 6.76 4.75 -9.21
N THR A 243 6.78 5.96 -9.77
CA THR A 243 6.05 7.10 -9.16
C THR A 243 4.54 6.87 -9.09
N LYS A 244 3.97 6.11 -10.03
CA LYS A 244 2.56 5.70 -10.00
C LYS A 244 2.28 4.72 -8.85
N SER A 245 3.15 3.73 -8.66
CA SER A 245 3.03 2.76 -7.57
C SER A 245 3.29 3.39 -6.20
N GLN A 246 4.20 4.37 -6.11
CA GLN A 246 4.36 5.20 -4.91
C GLN A 246 3.06 5.91 -4.54
N SER A 247 2.39 6.53 -5.52
CA SER A 247 1.10 7.21 -5.30
C SER A 247 0.05 6.21 -4.78
N SER A 248 -0.06 5.07 -5.46
CA SER A 248 -0.99 3.98 -5.11
C SER A 248 -0.78 3.46 -3.68
N LEU A 249 0.48 3.25 -3.29
CA LEU A 249 0.82 2.77 -1.96
C LEU A 249 0.47 3.80 -0.88
N LEU A 250 0.71 5.10 -1.14
CA LEU A 250 0.32 6.16 -0.22
C LEU A 250 -1.20 6.26 -0.06
N ASP A 251 -1.97 6.13 -1.15
CA ASP A 251 -3.43 6.12 -1.10
C ASP A 251 -3.94 4.94 -0.26
N ILE A 252 -3.32 3.76 -0.40
CA ILE A 252 -3.61 2.59 0.45
C ILE A 252 -3.27 2.86 1.91
N CYS A 253 -2.12 3.46 2.22
CA CYS A 253 -1.74 3.86 3.58
C CYS A 253 -2.79 4.78 4.21
N LEU A 254 -3.22 5.79 3.45
CA LEU A 254 -4.19 6.77 3.91
C LEU A 254 -5.57 6.14 4.15
N ALA A 255 -6.04 5.32 3.21
CA ALA A 255 -7.28 4.55 3.37
C ALA A 255 -7.21 3.59 4.56
N HIS A 256 -6.07 2.92 4.75
CA HIS A 256 -5.84 2.01 5.87
C HIS A 256 -6.01 2.72 7.22
N LEU A 257 -5.43 3.92 7.37
CA LEU A 257 -5.59 4.73 8.58
C LEU A 257 -7.01 5.28 8.74
N LYS A 258 -7.64 5.78 7.67
CA LYS A 258 -9.01 6.34 7.70
C LYS A 258 -10.07 5.30 8.06
N ASP A 259 -9.85 4.04 7.70
CA ASP A 259 -10.70 2.91 8.07
C ASP A 259 -10.55 2.47 9.54
N SER A 260 -9.63 3.07 10.30
CA SER A 260 -9.42 2.75 11.71
C SER A 260 -10.66 3.04 12.56
N GLN A 261 -10.99 2.12 13.44
CA GLN A 261 -12.01 2.30 14.48
C GLN A 261 -11.33 2.42 15.84
N GLU A 262 -11.93 3.14 16.79
CA GLU A 262 -11.35 3.35 18.13
C GLU A 262 -11.00 2.02 18.84
N ASP A 263 -11.88 1.02 18.74
CA ASP A 263 -11.69 -0.29 19.39
C ASP A 263 -10.77 -1.26 18.62
N LYS A 264 -10.47 -0.96 17.35
CA LYS A 264 -9.63 -1.80 16.48
C LYS A 264 -8.84 -0.91 15.51
N PRO A 265 -7.80 -0.22 16.02
CA PRO A 265 -7.02 0.69 15.20
C PRO A 265 -6.28 -0.09 14.11
N ARG A 266 -6.33 0.41 12.89
CA ARG A 266 -5.48 -0.05 11.80
C ARG A 266 -4.19 0.76 11.86
N VAL A 267 -3.07 0.07 12.09
CA VAL A 267 -1.80 0.73 12.40
C VAL A 267 -0.82 0.56 11.26
N ILE A 268 -0.11 1.64 10.96
CA ILE A 268 1.17 1.60 10.23
C ILE A 268 2.28 1.59 11.28
N SER A 269 3.35 0.81 11.05
CA SER A 269 4.47 0.74 11.99
C SER A 269 5.11 2.11 12.22
N MET A 270 5.62 2.32 13.44
CA MET A 270 6.27 3.58 13.82
C MET A 270 7.48 3.90 12.94
N SER A 271 8.27 2.88 12.57
CA SER A 271 9.42 3.04 11.69
C SER A 271 9.02 3.50 10.29
N ASN A 272 7.95 2.94 9.72
CA ASN A 272 7.42 3.35 8.42
C ASN A 272 6.91 4.80 8.43
N LEU A 273 6.20 5.21 9.50
CA LEU A 273 5.76 6.62 9.65
C LEU A 273 6.93 7.57 9.89
N GLY A 274 7.95 7.14 10.65
CA GLY A 274 9.18 7.91 10.85
C GLY A 274 9.93 8.14 9.53
N TYR A 275 9.99 7.12 8.68
CA TYR A 275 10.53 7.26 7.32
C TYR A 275 9.72 8.25 6.46
N MET A 276 8.39 8.15 6.47
CA MET A 276 7.52 9.10 5.77
C MET A 276 7.74 10.55 6.27
N SER A 277 7.89 10.74 7.59
CA SER A 277 8.25 12.03 8.19
C SER A 277 9.58 12.54 7.63
N SER A 278 10.62 11.70 7.61
CA SER A 278 11.94 12.04 7.07
C SER A 278 11.90 12.43 5.59
N VAL A 279 11.14 11.68 4.77
CA VAL A 279 10.92 12.01 3.34
C VAL A 279 10.23 13.37 3.20
N PHE A 280 9.17 13.61 3.98
CA PHE A 280 8.46 14.89 3.96
C PHE A 280 9.38 16.04 4.34
N GLN A 281 10.09 15.93 5.47
CA GLN A 281 11.00 16.98 5.95
C GLN A 281 12.08 17.33 4.94
N THR A 282 12.62 16.33 4.24
CA THR A 282 13.68 16.51 3.24
C THR A 282 13.15 17.19 1.96
N LYS A 283 11.94 16.85 1.53
CA LYS A 283 11.44 17.21 0.18
C LYS A 283 10.27 18.20 0.17
N ALA A 284 9.69 18.56 1.32
CA ALA A 284 8.51 19.42 1.42
C ALA A 284 8.63 20.77 0.70
N HIS A 285 9.85 21.32 0.59
CA HIS A 285 10.10 22.57 -0.14
C HIS A 285 9.62 22.52 -1.61
N MET A 286 9.59 21.33 -2.23
CA MET A 286 9.09 21.13 -3.61
C MET A 286 7.61 21.52 -3.76
N ILE A 287 6.81 21.42 -2.69
CA ILE A 287 5.39 21.79 -2.69
C ILE A 287 5.21 23.27 -3.02
N LEU A 288 6.13 24.14 -2.58
CA LEU A 288 6.05 25.57 -2.88
C LEU A 288 6.16 25.85 -4.39
N GLY A 289 6.66 24.91 -5.20
CA GLY A 289 6.73 25.03 -6.66
C GLY A 289 5.37 25.16 -7.36
N PHE A 290 4.25 24.78 -6.72
CA PHE A 290 2.91 24.88 -7.31
C PHE A 290 2.45 26.30 -7.64
N HIS A 291 3.14 27.34 -7.19
CA HIS A 291 2.83 28.72 -7.57
C HIS A 291 3.01 28.98 -9.07
N ASN A 292 3.87 28.20 -9.75
CA ASN A 292 4.07 28.26 -11.19
C ASN A 292 2.99 27.40 -11.88
N GLN A 293 1.97 28.04 -12.44
CA GLN A 293 0.74 27.42 -12.98
C GLN A 293 0.90 26.60 -14.28
N ASP A 294 2.08 26.05 -14.57
CA ASP A 294 2.28 25.27 -15.80
C ASP A 294 1.86 23.81 -15.59
N GLY A 295 0.76 23.44 -16.24
CA GLY A 295 -0.08 22.24 -16.10
C GLY A 295 0.53 20.84 -16.25
N ASN A 296 1.79 20.63 -15.87
CA ASN A 296 2.36 19.29 -15.70
C ASN A 296 2.96 19.14 -14.29
N VAL A 297 2.09 19.01 -13.30
CA VAL A 297 2.50 18.77 -11.92
C VAL A 297 3.09 17.36 -11.82
N SER A 298 4.38 17.27 -11.48
CA SER A 298 5.01 16.00 -11.13
C SER A 298 4.23 15.33 -9.98
N LEU A 299 4.05 14.02 -10.05
CA LEU A 299 3.44 13.22 -8.98
C LEU A 299 4.23 13.32 -7.66
N GLN A 300 5.50 13.72 -7.69
CA GLN A 300 6.34 13.80 -6.49
C GLN A 300 5.81 14.81 -5.43
N PRO A 301 5.57 16.09 -5.76
CA PRO A 301 4.87 17.00 -4.86
C PRO A 301 3.49 16.50 -4.38
N ILE A 302 2.73 15.80 -5.22
CA ILE A 302 1.43 15.22 -4.84
C ILE A 302 1.60 14.12 -3.80
N ASN A 303 2.60 13.25 -3.98
CA ASN A 303 2.96 12.22 -3.00
C ASN A 303 3.35 12.83 -1.64
N LEU A 304 4.03 13.97 -1.62
CA LEU A 304 4.35 14.67 -0.37
C LEU A 304 3.11 15.22 0.34
N LEU A 305 2.10 15.66 -0.41
CA LEU A 305 0.80 16.07 0.16
C LEU A 305 0.04 14.87 0.71
N CYS A 306 0.09 13.72 0.05
CA CYS A 306 -0.51 12.49 0.58
C CYS A 306 0.19 12.04 1.87
N ILE A 307 1.53 12.12 1.92
CA ILE A 307 2.30 11.90 3.16
C ILE A 307 1.85 12.88 4.26
N LEU A 308 1.64 14.17 3.95
CA LEU A 308 1.12 15.13 4.91
C LEU A 308 -0.26 14.70 5.48
N ASP A 309 -1.20 14.23 4.65
CA ASP A 309 -2.51 13.74 5.12
C ASP A 309 -2.38 12.45 5.95
N ILE A 310 -1.48 11.54 5.58
CA ILE A 310 -1.16 10.34 6.37
C ILE A 310 -0.65 10.72 7.76
N LEU A 311 0.32 11.64 7.84
CA LEU A 311 0.88 12.11 9.11
C LEU A 311 -0.17 12.83 9.96
N CYS A 312 -1.03 13.64 9.35
CA CYS A 312 -2.18 14.27 10.04
C CYS A 312 -3.13 13.23 10.62
N THR A 313 -3.48 12.23 9.81
CA THR A 313 -4.44 11.17 10.17
C THR A 313 -3.86 10.31 11.29
N ALA A 314 -2.59 9.89 11.18
CA ALA A 314 -1.90 9.13 12.21
C ALA A 314 -1.88 9.91 13.54
N LEU A 315 -1.45 11.18 13.53
CA LEU A 315 -1.36 12.00 14.75
C LEU A 315 -2.72 12.41 15.34
N SER A 316 -3.83 12.10 14.67
CA SER A 316 -5.16 12.19 15.26
C SER A 316 -5.42 11.09 16.31
N PHE A 317 -4.56 10.06 16.37
CA PHE A 317 -4.56 9.00 17.38
C PHE A 317 -3.36 9.15 18.34
N PRO A 318 -3.41 10.12 19.28
CA PRO A 318 -2.24 10.53 20.02
C PRO A 318 -1.62 9.45 20.94
N GLN A 319 -2.36 8.41 21.29
CA GLN A 319 -1.82 7.34 22.14
C GLN A 319 -0.96 6.33 21.37
N LEU A 320 -1.16 6.22 20.05
CA LEU A 320 -0.47 5.25 19.21
C LEU A 320 0.88 5.77 18.71
N TYR A 321 0.95 7.05 18.33
CA TYR A 321 2.08 7.62 17.60
C TYR A 321 2.82 8.70 18.41
N LYS A 322 3.34 8.33 19.58
CA LYS A 322 4.00 9.27 20.51
C LYS A 322 5.34 9.78 19.99
N GLU A 323 6.20 8.90 19.49
CA GLU A 323 7.54 9.30 19.01
C GLU A 323 7.43 10.22 17.78
N LEU A 324 6.43 9.99 16.91
CA LEU A 324 6.15 10.88 15.78
C LEU A 324 5.68 12.26 16.24
N ARG A 325 4.94 12.35 17.36
CA ARG A 325 4.59 13.64 17.95
C ARG A 325 5.82 14.37 18.46
N GLU A 326 6.80 13.65 19.01
CA GLU A 326 8.01 14.22 19.59
C GLU A 326 9.01 14.74 18.53
N ASP A 327 8.73 14.53 17.24
CA ASP A 327 9.55 15.00 16.12
C ASP A 327 9.50 16.53 15.96
N GLY A 328 10.40 17.20 16.68
CA GLY A 328 10.54 18.66 16.65
C GLY A 328 11.05 19.23 15.31
N ASP A 329 11.70 18.40 14.49
CA ASP A 329 12.14 18.82 13.15
C ASP A 329 10.97 18.80 12.16
N LEU A 330 10.02 17.86 12.31
CA LEU A 330 8.75 17.89 11.60
C LEU A 330 7.94 19.14 11.92
N VAL A 331 7.87 19.55 13.20
CA VAL A 331 7.23 20.81 13.62
C VAL A 331 7.87 22.00 12.89
N LYS A 332 9.20 22.07 12.91
CA LYS A 332 9.96 23.14 12.24
C LYS A 332 9.70 23.15 10.73
N CYS A 333 9.69 21.99 10.10
CA CYS A 333 9.39 21.84 8.67
C CYS A 333 8.00 22.39 8.34
N CYS A 334 6.98 22.01 9.11
CA CYS A 334 5.60 22.46 8.87
C CYS A 334 5.44 23.97 9.04
N VAL A 335 6.01 24.57 10.09
CA VAL A 335 5.95 26.01 10.32
C VAL A 335 6.66 26.77 9.20
N ASN A 336 7.84 26.31 8.78
CA ASN A 336 8.58 26.93 7.68
C ASN A 336 7.85 26.82 6.34
N LEU A 337 7.23 25.67 6.06
CA LEU A 337 6.45 25.48 4.83
C LEU A 337 5.19 26.36 4.82
N LEU A 338 4.50 26.46 5.96
CA LEU A 338 3.35 27.35 6.11
C LEU A 338 3.76 28.82 5.91
N HIS A 339 4.90 29.22 6.47
CA HIS A 339 5.45 30.55 6.29
C HIS A 339 5.80 30.81 4.82
N GLY A 340 6.45 29.87 4.14
CA GLY A 340 6.76 29.96 2.71
C GLY A 340 5.51 30.11 1.85
N ALA A 341 4.50 29.26 2.07
CA ALA A 341 3.22 29.34 1.36
C ALA A 341 2.49 30.65 1.65
N TYR A 342 2.54 31.15 2.89
CA TYR A 342 1.98 32.45 3.25
C TYR A 342 2.67 33.58 2.49
N MET A 343 4.00 33.64 2.51
CA MET A 343 4.78 34.69 1.84
C MET A 343 4.55 34.71 0.33
N ILE A 344 4.55 33.54 -0.33
CA ILE A 344 4.23 33.45 -1.77
C ILE A 344 2.79 33.91 -2.04
N GLY A 345 1.84 33.53 -1.18
CA GLY A 345 0.46 33.99 -1.29
C GLY A 345 0.27 35.51 -1.16
N GLN A 346 1.24 36.24 -0.60
CA GLN A 346 1.23 37.71 -0.55
C GLN A 346 1.77 38.37 -1.84
N GLN A 347 2.39 37.61 -2.75
CA GLN A 347 3.06 38.13 -3.95
C GLN A 347 2.14 38.27 -5.17
N GLY A 348 0.83 38.33 -4.97
CA GLY A 348 -0.19 38.44 -6.03
C GLY A 348 -1.09 37.22 -6.11
N ASP A 349 -1.79 37.06 -7.24
CA ASP A 349 -2.69 35.93 -7.45
C ASP A 349 -1.93 34.67 -7.89
N ASN A 350 -1.97 33.63 -7.07
CA ASN A 350 -1.28 32.36 -7.31
C ASN A 350 -1.94 31.21 -6.54
N ALA A 351 -1.34 30.01 -6.60
CA ALA A 351 -1.87 28.81 -5.96
C ALA A 351 -2.02 28.88 -4.42
N PHE A 352 -1.39 29.87 -3.77
CA PHE A 352 -1.41 30.09 -2.33
C PHE A 352 -2.04 31.43 -1.90
N SER A 353 -2.60 32.23 -2.83
CA SER A 353 -3.33 33.45 -2.49
C SER A 353 -4.62 33.12 -1.73
N SER A 354 -5.05 33.99 -0.79
CA SER A 354 -6.32 33.80 -0.06
C SER A 354 -7.51 34.13 -0.95
N VAL A 355 -8.55 33.28 -0.95
CA VAL A 355 -9.79 33.54 -1.71
C VAL A 355 -10.97 33.73 -0.76
N GLU A 356 -11.26 35.00 -0.44
CA GLU A 356 -12.26 35.39 0.57
C GLU A 356 -13.66 35.70 -0.03
N LYS A 357 -13.74 36.20 -1.28
CA LYS A 357 -14.99 36.71 -1.88
C LYS A 357 -15.99 35.60 -2.23
N LEU A 358 -17.28 35.80 -1.94
CA LEU A 358 -18.38 34.88 -2.25
C LEU A 358 -18.50 34.54 -3.75
N GLY A 359 -18.30 35.52 -4.65
CA GLY A 359 -18.35 35.30 -6.11
C GLY A 359 -17.12 34.60 -6.72
N ALA A 360 -15.97 34.63 -6.05
CA ALA A 360 -14.73 34.01 -6.55
C ALA A 360 -14.64 32.49 -6.26
N ALA A 361 -15.67 31.89 -5.62
CA ALA A 361 -15.72 30.44 -5.36
C ALA A 361 -15.65 29.59 -6.63
N ALA A 362 -16.29 30.06 -7.71
CA ALA A 362 -16.38 29.32 -8.95
C ALA A 362 -15.02 29.14 -9.66
N HIS A 363 -13.98 29.84 -9.21
CA HIS A 363 -12.63 29.80 -9.79
C HIS A 363 -11.62 29.03 -8.92
N VAL A 364 -12.05 28.47 -7.78
CA VAL A 364 -11.19 27.58 -6.99
C VAL A 364 -11.39 26.16 -7.49
N ASP A 365 -10.33 25.59 -8.05
CA ASP A 365 -10.28 24.19 -8.46
C ASP A 365 -9.99 23.30 -7.24
N PRO A 366 -10.94 22.46 -6.78
CA PRO A 366 -10.71 21.52 -5.68
C PRO A 366 -9.72 20.41 -6.02
N GLU A 367 -9.50 20.14 -7.32
CA GLU A 367 -8.55 19.12 -7.80
C GLU A 367 -7.12 19.67 -7.89
N HIS A 368 -6.94 20.98 -7.70
CA HIS A 368 -5.61 21.57 -7.70
C HIS A 368 -4.78 21.04 -6.52
N PRO A 369 -3.54 20.56 -6.71
CA PRO A 369 -2.75 19.95 -5.65
C PRO A 369 -2.53 20.83 -4.40
N SER A 370 -2.44 22.15 -4.55
CA SER A 370 -2.30 23.05 -3.39
C SER A 370 -3.57 23.21 -2.53
N TYR A 371 -4.71 22.67 -2.98
CA TYR A 371 -5.98 22.80 -2.29
C TYR A 371 -5.91 22.19 -0.88
N GLY A 372 -6.20 23.00 0.14
CA GLY A 372 -6.13 22.58 1.53
C GLY A 372 -4.73 22.51 2.15
N LEU A 373 -3.66 22.87 1.43
CA LEU A 373 -2.29 22.78 1.97
C LEU A 373 -2.10 23.54 3.29
N LYS A 374 -2.52 24.82 3.36
CA LYS A 374 -2.31 25.63 4.57
C LYS A 374 -3.12 25.07 5.74
N ARG A 375 -4.35 24.63 5.46
CA ARG A 375 -5.21 23.91 6.43
C ARG A 375 -4.48 22.69 6.98
N ASP A 376 -3.92 21.85 6.11
CA ASP A 376 -3.31 20.59 6.54
C ASP A 376 -2.01 20.79 7.32
N LEU A 377 -1.21 21.80 6.96
CA LEU A 377 -0.05 22.21 7.76
C LEU A 377 -0.46 22.68 9.16
N ILE A 378 -1.50 23.52 9.25
CA ILE A 378 -2.03 23.99 10.54
C ILE A 378 -2.61 22.82 11.36
N ARG A 379 -3.33 21.90 10.71
CA ARG A 379 -3.84 20.66 11.33
C ARG A 379 -2.70 19.82 11.90
N LEU A 380 -1.63 19.58 11.13
CA LEU A 380 -0.49 18.79 11.59
C LEU A 380 0.20 19.47 12.78
N ILE A 381 0.47 20.78 12.71
CA ILE A 381 1.05 21.55 13.81
C ILE A 381 0.16 21.46 15.06
N GLY A 382 -1.14 21.66 14.91
CA GLY A 382 -2.11 21.57 15.99
C GLY A 382 -2.13 20.20 16.65
N ASN A 383 -2.13 19.11 15.86
CA ASN A 383 -2.09 17.74 16.36
C ASN A 383 -0.79 17.45 17.13
N MET A 384 0.35 17.93 16.64
CA MET A 384 1.64 17.75 17.31
C MET A 384 1.77 18.54 18.63
N CYS A 385 1.01 19.63 18.79
CA CYS A 385 1.02 20.47 20.00
C CYS A 385 0.04 20.00 21.08
N TYR A 386 -0.89 19.10 20.76
CA TYR A 386 -1.91 18.64 21.71
C TYR A 386 -1.28 17.95 22.91
N GLY A 387 -1.35 18.61 24.07
CA GLY A 387 -0.77 18.15 25.33
C GLY A 387 0.76 18.05 25.34
N HIS A 388 1.48 18.70 24.41
CA HIS A 388 2.93 18.53 24.26
C HIS A 388 3.70 19.85 24.37
N LYS A 389 4.13 20.21 25.60
CA LYS A 389 4.75 21.50 25.94
C LYS A 389 5.97 21.85 25.08
N LEU A 390 6.84 20.89 24.79
CA LEU A 390 8.04 21.13 23.98
C LEU A 390 7.69 21.59 22.56
N ASN A 391 6.68 21.00 21.93
CA ASN A 391 6.24 21.42 20.60
C ASN A 391 5.51 22.75 20.64
N GLN A 392 4.71 22.99 21.69
CA GLN A 392 4.06 24.28 21.87
C GLN A 392 5.08 25.42 21.97
N ASP A 393 6.16 25.19 22.71
CA ASP A 393 7.25 26.15 22.88
C ASP A 393 8.05 26.31 21.59
N LYS A 394 8.31 25.21 20.87
CA LYS A 394 8.97 25.24 19.57
C LYS A 394 8.21 26.07 18.54
N VAL A 395 6.89 25.90 18.45
CA VAL A 395 6.05 26.69 17.53
C VAL A 395 6.09 28.17 17.89
N ARG A 396 6.07 28.52 19.19
CA ARG A 396 6.26 29.92 19.64
C ARG A 396 7.60 30.48 19.20
N GLU A 397 8.69 29.75 19.44
CA GLU A 397 10.06 30.17 19.10
C GLU A 397 10.26 30.41 17.59
N LEU A 398 9.52 29.66 16.76
CA LEU A 398 9.51 29.81 15.31
C LEU A 398 8.58 30.93 14.81
N GLY A 399 7.93 31.69 15.70
CA GLY A 399 6.93 32.71 15.32
C GLY A 399 5.61 32.12 14.79
N GLY A 400 5.38 30.83 15.01
CA GLY A 400 4.24 30.11 14.46
C GLY A 400 2.89 30.53 15.04
N ILE A 401 2.85 31.11 16.25
CA ILE A 401 1.59 31.59 16.85
C ILE A 401 0.98 32.72 16.01
N GLN A 402 1.76 33.75 15.70
CA GLN A 402 1.31 34.86 14.83
C GLN A 402 0.94 34.35 13.44
N LEU A 403 1.79 33.47 12.89
CA LEU A 403 1.57 32.91 11.57
C LEU A 403 0.23 32.17 11.49
N ILE A 404 -0.10 31.32 12.48
CA ILE A 404 -1.38 30.60 12.51
C ILE A 404 -2.56 31.56 12.71
N LEU A 405 -2.42 32.61 13.53
CA LEU A 405 -3.47 33.61 13.71
C LEU A 405 -3.82 34.35 12.42
N ASN A 406 -2.85 34.55 11.51
CA ASN A 406 -3.10 35.11 10.17
C ASN A 406 -3.95 34.20 9.26
N HIS A 407 -4.22 32.96 9.67
CA HIS A 407 -5.02 31.98 8.93
C HIS A 407 -6.39 31.72 9.59
N THR A 408 -6.90 32.70 10.35
CA THR A 408 -8.24 32.66 10.96
C THR A 408 -9.35 33.22 10.07
N ASN A 409 -8.99 33.78 8.90
CA ASN A 409 -9.94 34.25 7.89
C ASN A 409 -10.38 33.11 6.96
N ILE A 410 -11.58 33.24 6.42
CA ILE A 410 -12.13 32.27 5.45
C ILE A 410 -11.28 32.31 4.18
N ASP A 411 -10.76 31.14 3.79
CA ASP A 411 -10.06 30.94 2.53
C ASP A 411 -10.68 29.75 1.81
N LYS A 412 -11.26 29.98 0.63
CA LYS A 412 -11.90 28.92 -0.16
C LYS A 412 -10.93 27.91 -0.74
N ARG A 413 -9.65 28.26 -0.93
CA ARG A 413 -8.61 27.30 -1.30
C ARG A 413 -8.23 26.39 -0.13
N ASN A 414 -8.59 26.77 1.10
CA ASN A 414 -8.27 26.04 2.32
C ASN A 414 -9.53 25.84 3.19
N PRO A 415 -10.46 24.95 2.79
CA PRO A 415 -11.70 24.72 3.54
C PRO A 415 -11.45 24.38 5.00
N PHE A 416 -12.27 24.92 5.91
CA PHE A 416 -12.14 24.72 7.35
C PHE A 416 -10.82 25.23 7.99
N MET A 417 -10.01 26.00 7.27
CA MET A 417 -8.76 26.55 7.81
C MET A 417 -8.95 27.38 9.10
N PRO A 418 -9.96 28.27 9.22
CA PRO A 418 -10.22 28.97 10.49
C PRO A 418 -10.44 28.04 11.67
N GLN A 419 -11.19 26.96 11.48
CA GLN A 419 -11.50 25.99 12.53
C GLN A 419 -10.24 25.27 13.01
N TRP A 420 -9.39 24.85 12.06
CA TRP A 420 -8.10 24.24 12.38
C TRP A 420 -7.13 25.24 13.01
N ALA A 421 -7.11 26.50 12.57
CA ALA A 421 -6.29 27.55 13.17
C ALA A 421 -6.70 27.82 14.62
N ILE A 422 -7.99 27.94 14.90
CA ILE A 422 -8.52 28.13 16.26
C ILE A 422 -8.17 26.92 17.14
N LEU A 423 -8.33 25.70 16.63
CA LEU A 423 -7.97 24.48 17.37
C LEU A 423 -6.46 24.40 17.66
N ALA A 424 -5.62 24.71 16.68
CA ALA A 424 -4.17 24.74 16.85
C ALA A 424 -3.75 25.79 17.89
N ILE A 425 -4.33 26.99 17.86
CA ILE A 425 -4.08 28.04 18.87
C ILE A 425 -4.52 27.58 20.27
N LYS A 426 -5.66 26.90 20.39
CA LYS A 426 -6.10 26.30 21.65
C LYS A 426 -5.04 25.32 22.16
N HIS A 427 -4.60 24.36 21.33
CA HIS A 427 -3.57 23.39 21.71
C HIS A 427 -2.24 24.05 22.07
N LEU A 428 -1.87 25.13 21.38
CA LEU A 428 -0.65 25.90 21.68
C LEU A 428 -0.71 26.61 23.03
N CYS A 429 -1.90 27.08 23.44
CA CYS A 429 -2.08 27.83 24.68
C CYS A 429 -2.43 26.95 25.88
N GLU A 430 -2.88 25.71 25.64
CA GLU A 430 -3.31 24.79 26.68
C GLU A 430 -2.15 24.49 27.66
N ASN A 431 -2.34 24.87 28.92
CA ASN A 431 -1.36 24.75 29.99
C ASN A 431 0.00 25.44 29.69
N ASN A 432 0.02 26.46 28.84
CA ASN A 432 1.23 27.16 28.42
C ASN A 432 1.09 28.69 28.56
N ARG A 433 1.53 29.22 29.71
CA ARG A 433 1.40 30.65 30.05
C ARG A 433 2.25 31.53 29.14
N GLU A 434 3.42 31.05 28.73
CA GLU A 434 4.30 31.79 27.84
C GLU A 434 3.66 31.99 26.46
N ASN A 435 2.97 30.97 25.94
CA ASN A 435 2.20 31.09 24.70
C ASN A 435 0.97 31.99 24.85
N GLN A 436 0.26 31.89 25.98
CA GLN A 436 -0.87 32.80 26.27
C GLN A 436 -0.41 34.27 26.34
N ALA A 437 0.78 34.52 26.91
CA ALA A 437 1.34 35.86 27.04
C ALA A 437 1.53 36.54 25.68
N ILE A 438 1.95 35.78 24.67
CA ILE A 438 2.12 36.25 23.29
C ILE A 438 0.81 36.82 22.72
N ILE A 439 -0.31 36.11 22.91
CA ILE A 439 -1.63 36.57 22.43
C ILE A 439 -2.12 37.74 23.28
N SER A 440 -1.96 37.69 24.61
CA SER A 440 -2.38 38.77 25.51
C SER A 440 -1.63 40.08 25.28
N GLY A 441 -0.42 40.00 24.72
CA GLY A 441 0.39 41.16 24.36
C GLY A 441 0.04 41.79 23.01
N MET A 442 -0.84 41.17 22.22
CA MET A 442 -1.26 41.72 20.93
C MET A 442 -2.13 42.96 21.13
N LYS A 443 -1.87 44.00 20.33
CA LYS A 443 -2.60 45.26 20.37
C LYS A 443 -3.43 45.42 19.10
N LEU A 444 -4.60 46.02 19.25
CA LEU A 444 -5.42 46.42 18.11
C LEU A 444 -4.76 47.63 17.42
N GLU A 445 -4.34 47.45 16.18
CA GLU A 445 -3.72 48.52 15.36
C GLU A 445 -4.66 49.09 14.29
N GLY A 446 -5.84 48.49 14.08
CA GLY A 446 -6.83 48.96 13.12
C GLY A 446 -7.70 47.83 12.57
N VAL A 447 -8.49 48.14 11.53
CA VAL A 447 -9.23 47.13 10.75
C VAL A 447 -8.32 46.66 9.61
N ALA A 448 -8.07 45.35 9.52
CA ALA A 448 -7.35 44.77 8.39
C ALA A 448 -8.23 44.83 7.12
N ASN A 449 -7.63 45.18 5.97
CA ASN A 449 -8.28 45.38 4.68
C ASN A 449 -9.36 46.48 4.69
N GLN A 450 -8.94 47.73 4.51
CA GLN A 450 -9.86 48.82 4.12
C GLN A 450 -10.33 48.70 2.65
N ASP A 451 -9.81 47.75 1.88
CA ASP A 451 -9.87 47.79 0.42
C ASP A 451 -11.04 47.02 -0.21
N THR A 452 -11.74 47.72 -1.10
CA THR A 452 -12.74 47.31 -2.10
C THR A 452 -14.13 46.88 -1.63
N LEU A 453 -14.31 45.87 -0.75
CA LEU A 453 -15.66 45.33 -0.51
C LEU A 453 -16.58 46.32 0.24
N LEU A 454 -16.05 46.95 1.29
CA LEU A 454 -16.82 47.92 2.09
C LEU A 454 -17.11 49.19 1.27
N GLU A 455 -16.14 49.63 0.46
CA GLU A 455 -16.31 50.74 -0.48
C GLU A 455 -17.33 50.43 -1.58
N GLU A 456 -17.29 49.23 -2.18
CA GLU A 456 -18.29 48.74 -3.16
C GLU A 456 -19.72 48.75 -2.56
N LEU A 457 -19.84 48.49 -1.25
CA LEU A 457 -21.11 48.51 -0.52
C LEU A 457 -21.48 49.92 0.00
N GLY A 458 -20.62 50.94 -0.19
CA GLY A 458 -20.83 52.30 0.27
C GLY A 458 -20.74 52.47 1.79
N VAL A 459 -19.82 51.74 2.42
CA VAL A 459 -19.68 51.63 3.87
C VAL A 459 -18.23 51.86 4.28
N GLU A 460 -18.02 52.61 5.37
CA GLU A 460 -16.72 52.83 6.01
C GLU A 460 -16.70 52.16 7.40
N THR A 461 -15.53 51.74 7.86
CA THR A 461 -15.34 51.21 9.22
C THR A 461 -14.51 52.15 10.07
N GLU A 462 -14.96 52.39 11.30
CA GLU A 462 -14.28 53.23 12.29
C GLU A 462 -14.02 52.41 13.56
N VAL A 463 -12.80 52.45 14.09
CA VAL A 463 -12.48 51.80 15.38
C VAL A 463 -12.63 52.83 16.49
N ARG A 464 -13.52 52.58 17.46
CA ARG A 464 -13.65 53.38 18.69
C ARG A 464 -13.62 52.47 19.91
N ASP A 465 -12.79 52.80 20.89
CA ASP A 465 -12.66 52.06 22.16
C ASP A 465 -12.47 50.54 21.97
N GLY A 466 -11.67 50.15 20.98
CA GLY A 466 -11.41 48.74 20.66
C GLY A 466 -12.56 47.99 19.97
N LYS A 467 -13.66 48.68 19.64
CA LYS A 467 -14.80 48.13 18.89
C LYS A 467 -14.82 48.69 17.47
N VAL A 468 -15.14 47.83 16.51
CA VAL A 468 -15.32 48.23 15.10
C VAL A 468 -16.76 48.69 14.90
N TYR A 469 -16.92 49.91 14.42
CA TYR A 469 -18.19 50.51 14.02
C TYR A 469 -18.25 50.60 12.50
N VAL A 470 -19.46 50.46 11.98
CA VAL A 470 -19.75 50.48 10.55
C VAL A 470 -20.60 51.71 10.26
N LYS A 471 -20.20 52.54 9.31
CA LYS A 471 -20.89 53.78 8.94
C LYS A 471 -21.12 53.85 7.45
N GLN A 472 -22.26 54.40 7.04
CA GLN A 472 -22.59 54.55 5.62
C GLN A 472 -21.83 55.76 5.05
N MET A 473 -21.16 55.56 3.92
CA MET A 473 -20.46 56.63 3.22
C MET A 473 -21.47 57.67 2.76
N LYS A 474 -21.20 58.96 3.03
CA LYS A 474 -22.03 60.05 2.52
C LYS A 474 -21.85 60.10 1.00
N LYS A 475 -22.92 59.88 0.24
CA LYS A 475 -22.93 60.19 -1.20
C LYS A 475 -22.61 61.68 -1.37
N LEU A 476 -21.50 61.98 -2.05
CA LEU A 476 -21.14 63.31 -2.50
C LEU A 476 -22.05 63.75 -3.64
#